data_AF-A0A9X2ZNB9-F1
#
_entry.id   AF-A0A9X2ZNB9-F1
#
_cell.length_a   1.000
_cell.length_b   1.000
_cell.length_c   1.000
_cell.angle_alpha   90.00
_cell.angle_beta   90.00
_cell.angle_gamma   90.00
#
_symmetry.space_group_name_H-M   'P 1'
#
loop_
_entity.id
_entity.type
_entity.pdbx_description
1 polymer ?
#
loop_
_entity_poly.entity_id
_entity_poly.type
_entity_poly.pdbx_seq_one_letter_code
_entity_poly.pdbx_strand_id
1 'polypeptide(L)'
;MGKDNIAVGLDIGTTKIVAMIGKKNEYGKLEILGIGKSKSLGVARGVVNNITQTIQSIQQAIHEAENNSGYKIKDVVVGIAGQHIRSIQHTDYISRSNPEEVIGENDIQLLIDQVNKLAMLPGEEIIHVLPQEFKIDGQSEIKEPIGMYGGRLESSFHVVVGQASSIRNVGRCIQSSGIELSGLTLEPLASADAVLSQEEKEAGVALIDIGGGTTDLAIFKDGIIRHTAVIPFGGNVITDDIKEGCSIIEKQAELLKIKFGSAWPGENKDNEIVSIPGLRGREPKEISLKNLSKIIHARVVEIVDQVFTEVKAYGHEDPRKKLIAGIVLTGGGAQLKHIKQLVEYITGMDTRIGYPNEHLAGNSNEEISSPLYATAVGLVMNSIENSTQSAVRMDVVEQPKAPIYRAPVQQQQHEVEESYVETVEEVKKVVKEESTETKIRRSFFDRYVDKIKDFLDNAE
;
A
#
# COMPACT_ATOMS: atom_id res chain seq x y z
N MET A 1 12.11 7.01 29.27
CA MET A 1 11.12 6.33 28.39
C MET A 1 11.90 5.40 27.48
N GLY A 2 11.37 4.24 27.13
CA GLY A 2 11.96 3.42 26.07
C GLY A 2 11.86 4.15 24.73
N LYS A 3 12.70 3.78 23.76
CA LYS A 3 12.42 4.11 22.36
C LYS A 3 11.31 3.18 21.89
N ASP A 4 10.17 3.71 21.46
CA ASP A 4 9.19 2.92 20.70
C ASP A 4 9.88 2.38 19.44
N ASN A 5 9.76 1.08 19.18
CA ASN A 5 10.33 0.48 17.97
C ASN A 5 9.36 0.65 16.81
N ILE A 6 9.52 1.75 16.07
CA ILE A 6 8.66 2.13 14.95
C ILE A 6 9.19 1.53 13.65
N ALA A 7 8.35 0.76 12.99
CA ALA A 7 8.59 0.13 11.69
C ALA A 7 7.84 0.87 10.58
N VAL A 8 8.40 0.84 9.36
CA VAL A 8 7.80 1.49 8.19
C VAL A 8 7.91 0.60 6.95
N GLY A 9 6.76 0.25 6.39
CA GLY A 9 6.63 -0.48 5.13
C GLY A 9 6.21 0.45 3.98
N LEU A 10 6.74 0.21 2.78
CA LEU A 10 6.42 0.98 1.58
C LEU A 10 6.12 0.05 0.38
N ASP A 11 4.85 -0.03 0.01
CA ASP A 11 4.34 -0.69 -1.20
C ASP A 11 4.44 0.28 -2.39
N ILE A 12 5.15 -0.13 -3.46
CA ILE A 12 5.38 0.67 -4.69
C ILE A 12 4.59 0.08 -5.87
N GLY A 13 3.30 -0.18 -5.64
CA GLY A 13 2.39 -0.73 -6.63
C GLY A 13 2.23 0.08 -7.92
N THR A 14 1.68 -0.60 -8.94
CA THR A 14 1.42 -0.02 -10.28
C THR A 14 0.27 1.00 -10.29
N THR A 15 -0.68 0.91 -9.36
CA THR A 15 -1.85 1.81 -9.32
C THR A 15 -1.78 2.82 -8.15
N LYS A 16 -1.23 2.39 -7.02
CA LYS A 16 -1.04 3.17 -5.78
C LYS A 16 0.39 2.98 -5.27
N ILE A 17 0.87 3.94 -4.50
CA ILE A 17 1.98 3.75 -3.55
C ILE A 17 1.40 3.93 -2.15
N VAL A 18 1.78 3.05 -1.21
CA VAL A 18 1.30 3.11 0.19
C VAL A 18 2.48 3.07 1.15
N ALA A 19 2.64 4.13 1.94
CA ALA A 19 3.52 4.14 3.11
C ALA A 19 2.68 3.82 4.36
N MET A 20 3.17 2.91 5.21
CA MET A 20 2.49 2.50 6.44
C MET A 20 3.49 2.49 7.60
N ILE A 21 3.10 3.12 8.72
CA ILE A 21 3.92 3.26 9.93
C ILE A 21 3.23 2.48 11.05
N GLY A 22 3.95 1.62 11.77
CA GLY A 22 3.37 0.84 12.86
C GLY A 22 4.37 0.35 13.91
N LYS A 23 3.86 -0.29 14.96
CA LYS A 23 4.64 -0.94 16.02
C LYS A 23 3.88 -2.14 16.60
N LYS A 24 4.58 -3.07 17.28
CA LYS A 24 3.91 -4.08 18.12
C LYS A 24 3.45 -3.43 19.43
N ASN A 25 2.21 -3.71 19.84
CA ASN A 25 1.67 -3.33 21.14
C ASN A 25 2.07 -4.34 22.23
N GLU A 26 1.61 -4.13 23.47
CA GLU A 26 1.94 -5.00 24.63
C GLU A 26 1.45 -6.45 24.48
N TYR A 27 0.51 -6.71 23.57
CA TYR A 27 -0.01 -8.05 23.25
C TYR A 27 0.64 -8.65 21.98
N GLY A 28 1.69 -8.02 21.45
CA GLY A 28 2.39 -8.45 20.23
C GLY A 28 1.61 -8.23 18.92
N LYS A 29 0.43 -7.61 18.97
CA LYS A 29 -0.36 -7.25 17.78
C LYS A 29 0.13 -5.94 17.18
N LEU A 30 -0.05 -5.78 15.87
CA LEU A 30 0.39 -4.63 15.10
C LEU A 30 -0.58 -3.45 15.25
N GLU A 31 -0.11 -2.40 15.91
CA GLU A 31 -0.75 -1.09 15.95
C GLU A 31 -0.25 -0.25 14.77
N ILE A 32 -1.15 0.15 13.87
CA ILE A 32 -0.84 1.09 12.78
C ILE A 32 -1.03 2.52 13.26
N LEU A 33 0.06 3.29 13.19
CA LEU A 33 0.15 4.66 13.70
C LEU A 33 -0.15 5.70 12.61
N GLY A 34 0.04 5.36 11.35
CA GLY A 34 -0.32 6.22 10.22
C GLY A 34 -0.15 5.52 8.88
N ILE A 35 -0.91 6.00 7.89
CA ILE A 35 -0.88 5.54 6.50
C ILE A 35 -0.88 6.77 5.61
N GLY A 36 -0.15 6.71 4.50
CA GLY A 36 -0.22 7.68 3.42
C GLY A 36 -0.22 7.00 2.05
N LYS A 37 -0.94 7.59 1.10
CA LYS A 37 -1.37 6.94 -0.15
C LYS A 37 -1.23 7.93 -1.31
N SER A 38 -0.67 7.49 -2.42
CA SER A 38 -0.64 8.31 -3.64
C SER A 38 -1.04 7.49 -4.87
N LYS A 39 -1.52 8.16 -5.93
CA LYS A 39 -1.61 7.50 -7.24
C LYS A 39 -0.18 7.24 -7.72
N SER A 40 0.10 6.00 -8.12
CA SER A 40 1.36 5.67 -8.77
C SER A 40 1.36 6.24 -10.19
N LEU A 41 2.40 7.00 -10.53
CA LEU A 41 2.51 7.70 -11.82
C LEU A 41 3.65 7.17 -12.70
N GLY A 42 4.72 6.63 -12.09
CA GLY A 42 5.94 6.20 -12.78
C GLY A 42 6.19 4.69 -12.80
N VAL A 43 5.24 3.86 -12.35
CA VAL A 43 5.39 2.40 -12.22
C VAL A 43 4.41 1.67 -13.14
N ALA A 44 4.86 0.59 -13.80
CA ALA A 44 3.97 -0.36 -14.49
C ALA A 44 4.47 -1.80 -14.37
N ARG A 45 3.57 -2.73 -14.04
CA ARG A 45 3.86 -4.17 -13.85
C ARG A 45 5.02 -4.45 -12.87
N GLY A 46 5.08 -3.67 -11.78
CA GLY A 46 6.16 -3.69 -10.78
C GLY A 46 7.48 -3.04 -11.21
N VAL A 47 7.59 -2.52 -12.43
CA VAL A 47 8.81 -1.87 -12.94
C VAL A 47 8.68 -0.35 -12.88
N VAL A 48 9.70 0.32 -12.33
CA VAL A 48 9.81 1.79 -12.32
C VAL A 48 10.24 2.27 -13.72
N ASN A 49 9.29 2.82 -14.46
CA ASN A 49 9.49 3.37 -15.81
C ASN A 49 9.84 4.87 -15.81
N ASN A 50 9.38 5.64 -14.81
CA ASN A 50 9.69 7.06 -14.67
C ASN A 50 10.09 7.41 -13.23
N ILE A 51 11.40 7.46 -12.99
CA ILE A 51 12.04 7.80 -11.71
C ILE A 51 11.44 9.07 -11.09
N THR A 52 11.34 10.17 -11.84
CA THR A 52 10.86 11.47 -11.34
C THR A 52 9.41 11.43 -10.87
N GLN A 53 8.55 10.74 -11.63
CA GLN A 53 7.13 10.57 -11.26
C GLN A 53 6.97 9.63 -10.06
N THR A 54 7.77 8.56 -9.98
CA THR A 54 7.76 7.66 -8.83
C THR A 54 8.26 8.34 -7.55
N ILE A 55 9.30 9.18 -7.62
CA ILE A 55 9.75 10.01 -6.47
C ILE A 55 8.62 10.91 -5.97
N GLN A 56 7.91 11.60 -6.87
CA GLN A 56 6.77 12.45 -6.49
C GLN A 56 5.65 11.64 -5.81
N SER A 57 5.31 10.46 -6.34
CA SER A 57 4.33 9.55 -5.71
C SER A 57 4.81 9.05 -4.34
N ILE A 58 6.09 8.70 -4.17
CA ILE A 58 6.64 8.27 -2.87
C ILE A 58 6.61 9.43 -1.87
N GLN A 59 7.14 10.61 -2.22
CA GLN A 59 7.15 11.78 -1.34
C GLN A 59 5.75 12.18 -0.87
N GLN A 60 4.73 12.08 -1.72
CA GLN A 60 3.35 12.32 -1.34
C GLN A 60 2.82 11.29 -0.32
N ALA A 61 3.09 9.99 -0.54
CA ALA A 61 2.65 8.93 0.37
C ALA A 61 3.40 8.99 1.72
N ILE A 62 4.71 9.24 1.70
CA ILE A 62 5.53 9.47 2.90
C ILE A 62 4.99 10.66 3.68
N HIS A 63 4.80 11.83 3.06
CA HIS A 63 4.34 13.02 3.76
C HIS A 63 2.95 12.85 4.41
N GLU A 64 2.03 12.16 3.75
CA GLU A 64 0.72 11.85 4.35
C GLU A 64 0.85 10.88 5.54
N ALA A 65 1.69 9.84 5.46
CA ALA A 65 1.93 8.92 6.57
C ALA A 65 2.56 9.63 7.78
N GLU A 66 3.51 10.53 7.53
CA GLU A 66 4.15 11.35 8.57
C GLU A 66 3.14 12.27 9.26
N ASN A 67 2.33 13.00 8.49
CA ASN A 67 1.29 13.87 9.02
C ASN A 67 0.23 13.11 9.83
N ASN A 68 -0.18 11.92 9.37
CA ASN A 68 -1.20 11.11 10.02
C ASN A 68 -0.71 10.42 11.31
N SER A 69 0.60 10.25 11.48
CA SER A 69 1.19 9.57 12.65
C SER A 69 1.87 10.50 13.67
N GLY A 70 2.36 11.66 13.23
CA GLY A 70 3.26 12.51 14.01
C GLY A 70 4.69 11.94 14.13
N TYR A 71 5.11 11.08 13.21
CA TYR A 71 6.48 10.55 13.12
C TYR A 71 7.14 10.98 11.82
N LYS A 72 8.44 11.28 11.86
CA LYS A 72 9.31 11.49 10.69
C LYS A 72 9.95 10.15 10.31
N ILE A 73 9.69 9.69 9.09
CA ILE A 73 10.29 8.49 8.51
C ILE A 73 11.76 8.79 8.19
N LYS A 74 12.62 7.81 8.44
CA LYS A 74 14.06 7.82 8.13
C LYS A 74 14.41 6.79 7.07
N ASP A 75 14.03 5.54 7.34
CA ASP A 75 14.27 4.40 6.47
C ASP A 75 12.96 3.62 6.26
N VAL A 76 12.95 2.75 5.24
CA VAL A 76 11.78 1.93 4.88
C VAL A 76 12.19 0.53 4.42
N VAL A 77 11.38 -0.47 4.77
CA VAL A 77 11.35 -1.77 4.09
C VAL A 77 10.38 -1.67 2.92
N VAL A 78 10.85 -2.05 1.73
CA VAL A 78 10.19 -1.76 0.46
C VAL A 78 9.76 -3.04 -0.24
N GLY A 79 8.52 -3.06 -0.74
CA GLY A 79 8.00 -4.13 -1.58
C GLY A 79 8.70 -4.17 -2.94
N ILE A 80 9.02 -5.36 -3.41
CA ILE A 80 9.44 -5.59 -4.80
C ILE A 80 8.65 -6.76 -5.43
N ALA A 81 8.14 -6.53 -6.64
CA ALA A 81 7.39 -7.49 -7.44
C ALA A 81 7.54 -7.19 -8.95
N GLY A 82 6.94 -8.03 -9.79
CA GLY A 82 6.85 -7.77 -11.24
C GLY A 82 7.72 -8.66 -12.12
N GLN A 83 7.57 -8.50 -13.44
CA GLN A 83 8.13 -9.39 -14.48
C GLN A 83 9.67 -9.51 -14.48
N HIS A 84 10.35 -8.70 -13.67
CA HIS A 84 11.79 -8.69 -13.54
C HIS A 84 12.30 -9.56 -12.38
N ILE A 85 11.39 -10.22 -11.66
CA ILE A 85 11.65 -11.21 -10.62
C ILE A 85 11.47 -12.62 -11.20
N ARG A 86 12.36 -13.53 -10.83
CA ARG A 86 12.27 -14.97 -11.12
C ARG A 86 12.87 -15.77 -9.98
N SER A 87 12.46 -17.02 -9.82
CA SER A 87 12.94 -17.88 -8.73
C SER A 87 13.60 -19.14 -9.27
N ILE A 88 14.60 -19.64 -8.53
CA ILE A 88 15.32 -20.88 -8.84
C ILE A 88 15.40 -21.75 -7.60
N GLN A 89 15.47 -23.06 -7.83
CA GLN A 89 15.85 -24.02 -6.80
C GLN A 89 17.36 -24.26 -6.90
N HIS A 90 18.05 -24.19 -5.77
CA HIS A 90 19.49 -24.47 -5.65
C HIS A 90 19.73 -25.42 -4.48
N THR A 91 20.83 -26.18 -4.47
CA THR A 91 21.21 -27.05 -3.34
C THR A 91 22.70 -26.88 -3.10
N ASP A 92 23.06 -26.57 -1.86
CA ASP A 92 24.45 -26.31 -1.47
C ASP A 92 24.76 -26.87 -0.06
N TYR A 93 26.03 -26.88 0.33
CA TYR A 93 26.47 -27.41 1.62
C TYR A 93 27.70 -26.70 2.19
N ILE A 94 27.84 -26.78 3.52
CA ILE A 94 29.06 -26.45 4.26
C ILE A 94 29.64 -27.70 4.93
N SER A 95 30.94 -27.68 5.20
CA SER A 95 31.62 -28.69 6.02
C SER A 95 32.09 -28.01 7.31
N ARG A 96 31.60 -28.51 8.44
CA ARG A 96 31.80 -27.94 9.77
C ARG A 96 33.13 -28.40 10.35
N SER A 97 33.81 -27.52 11.07
CA SER A 97 35.13 -27.81 11.65
C SER A 97 35.10 -28.80 12.83
N ASN A 98 33.96 -28.97 13.48
CA ASN A 98 33.76 -29.90 14.59
C ASN A 98 32.39 -30.60 14.48
N PRO A 99 32.33 -31.87 14.05
CA PRO A 99 31.08 -32.63 13.97
C PRO A 99 30.37 -32.83 15.33
N GLU A 100 31.16 -32.85 16.42
CA GLU A 100 30.70 -33.05 17.80
C GLU A 100 30.19 -31.75 18.45
N GLU A 101 30.18 -30.63 17.72
CA GLU A 101 29.54 -29.38 18.15
C GLU A 101 28.12 -29.33 17.58
N VAL A 102 27.13 -28.93 18.40
CA VAL A 102 25.76 -28.76 17.91
C VAL A 102 25.67 -27.71 16.82
N ILE A 103 24.83 -27.93 15.82
CA ILE A 103 24.53 -26.99 14.74
C ILE A 103 23.79 -25.80 15.34
N GLY A 104 24.27 -24.59 15.06
CA GLY A 104 23.68 -23.33 15.52
C GLY A 104 23.30 -22.38 14.39
N GLU A 105 22.66 -21.27 14.73
CA GLU A 105 22.26 -20.22 13.77
C GLU A 105 23.43 -19.76 12.87
N ASN A 106 24.66 -19.72 13.40
CA ASN A 106 25.87 -19.39 12.64
C ASN A 106 26.15 -20.37 11.50
N ASP A 107 25.90 -21.68 11.67
CA ASP A 107 26.06 -22.67 10.61
C ASP A 107 25.04 -22.45 9.47
N ILE A 108 23.79 -22.12 9.85
CA ILE A 108 22.71 -21.80 8.92
C ILE A 108 23.03 -20.51 8.15
N GLN A 109 23.48 -19.47 8.86
CA GLN A 109 23.85 -18.20 8.27
C GLN A 109 25.05 -18.36 7.34
N LEU A 110 26.09 -19.13 7.69
CA LEU A 110 27.24 -19.42 6.82
C LEU A 110 26.82 -20.09 5.50
N LEU A 111 25.86 -21.03 5.55
CA LEU A 111 25.32 -21.69 4.37
C LEU A 111 24.50 -20.73 3.49
N ILE A 112 23.62 -19.93 4.10
CA ILE A 112 22.86 -18.85 3.41
C ILE A 112 23.83 -17.84 2.77
N ASP A 113 24.89 -17.47 3.49
CA ASP A 113 25.95 -16.57 3.04
C ASP A 113 26.74 -17.13 1.86
N GLN A 114 26.86 -18.45 1.72
CA GLN A 114 27.50 -19.09 0.57
C GLN A 114 26.61 -18.96 -0.68
N VAL A 115 25.32 -19.26 -0.53
CA VAL A 115 24.31 -19.15 -1.60
C VAL A 115 24.11 -17.70 -2.04
N ASN A 116 24.15 -16.73 -1.12
CA ASN A 116 24.13 -15.29 -1.42
C ASN A 116 25.32 -14.80 -2.27
N LYS A 117 26.39 -15.59 -2.39
CA LYS A 117 27.60 -15.27 -3.16
C LYS A 117 27.66 -15.99 -4.53
N LEU A 118 26.60 -16.71 -4.92
CA LEU A 118 26.51 -17.39 -6.22
C LEU A 118 26.52 -16.40 -7.39
N ALA A 119 27.24 -16.77 -8.46
CA ALA A 119 27.25 -16.00 -9.70
C ALA A 119 25.92 -16.15 -10.45
N MET A 120 25.12 -15.08 -10.48
CA MET A 120 23.90 -14.96 -11.30
C MET A 120 24.23 -14.60 -12.77
N LEU A 121 23.23 -14.53 -13.64
CA LEU A 121 23.44 -14.11 -15.03
C LEU A 121 23.79 -12.60 -15.09
N PRO A 122 24.47 -12.13 -16.16
CA PRO A 122 24.85 -10.72 -16.27
C PRO A 122 23.64 -9.76 -16.19
N GLY A 123 23.59 -8.95 -15.13
CA GLY A 123 22.50 -8.01 -14.87
C GLY A 123 21.45 -8.49 -13.86
N GLU A 124 21.67 -9.63 -13.21
CA GLU A 124 20.82 -10.17 -12.14
C GLU A 124 21.48 -10.06 -10.76
N GLU A 125 20.67 -9.88 -9.73
CA GLU A 125 21.05 -9.81 -8.31
C GLU A 125 20.10 -10.71 -7.48
N ILE A 126 20.63 -11.39 -6.46
CA ILE A 126 19.82 -12.15 -5.50
C ILE A 126 19.08 -11.18 -4.57
N ILE A 127 17.81 -11.45 -4.28
CA ILE A 127 17.00 -10.67 -3.33
C ILE A 127 16.76 -11.48 -2.05
N HIS A 128 16.38 -12.76 -2.18
CA HIS A 128 16.18 -13.66 -1.04
C HIS A 128 16.79 -15.04 -1.28
N VAL A 129 17.33 -15.63 -0.21
CA VAL A 129 17.76 -17.03 -0.13
C VAL A 129 16.93 -17.65 0.98
N LEU A 130 15.98 -18.52 0.61
CA LEU A 130 15.01 -19.09 1.54
C LEU A 130 15.28 -20.60 1.67
N PRO A 131 15.78 -21.07 2.84
CA PRO A 131 16.00 -22.50 3.08
C PRO A 131 14.75 -23.34 2.84
N GLN A 132 14.96 -24.61 2.51
CA GLN A 132 13.93 -25.63 2.34
C GLN A 132 14.21 -26.77 3.34
N GLU A 133 14.20 -28.03 2.88
CA GLU A 133 14.76 -29.14 3.64
C GLU A 133 16.27 -29.00 3.84
N PHE A 134 16.72 -29.34 5.04
CA PHE A 134 18.11 -29.60 5.38
C PHE A 134 18.44 -31.10 5.26
N LYS A 135 19.73 -31.38 5.20
CA LYS A 135 20.29 -32.74 5.20
C LYS A 135 21.63 -32.74 5.94
N ILE A 136 21.81 -33.68 6.87
CA ILE A 136 23.00 -33.77 7.72
C ILE A 136 23.67 -35.12 7.53
N ASP A 137 24.95 -35.13 7.15
CA ASP A 137 25.80 -36.32 6.94
C ASP A 137 25.19 -37.44 6.08
N GLY A 138 24.20 -37.11 5.23
CA GLY A 138 23.47 -38.03 4.37
C GLY A 138 21.98 -38.17 4.68
N GLN A 139 21.55 -37.87 5.92
CA GLN A 139 20.16 -37.94 6.36
C GLN A 139 19.35 -36.74 5.86
N SER A 140 18.42 -36.99 4.93
CA SER A 140 17.51 -36.00 4.32
C SER A 140 16.28 -35.68 5.19
N GLU A 141 15.42 -34.78 4.68
CA GLU A 141 14.08 -34.47 5.21
C GLU A 141 14.08 -33.83 6.61
N ILE A 142 15.18 -33.17 6.97
CA ILE A 142 15.34 -32.45 8.24
C ILE A 142 14.76 -31.04 8.07
N LYS A 143 13.72 -30.69 8.84
CA LYS A 143 13.15 -29.33 8.85
C LYS A 143 13.88 -28.38 9.79
N GLU A 144 14.22 -28.86 10.99
CA GLU A 144 14.92 -28.09 12.02
C GLU A 144 16.29 -28.75 12.29
N PRO A 145 17.39 -28.18 11.76
CA PRO A 145 18.74 -28.69 11.99
C PRO A 145 19.40 -28.16 13.28
N ILE A 146 18.88 -27.09 13.90
CA ILE A 146 19.52 -26.47 15.07
C ILE A 146 19.47 -27.42 16.27
N GLY A 147 20.60 -27.57 16.96
CA GLY A 147 20.77 -28.52 18.06
C GLY A 147 21.12 -29.95 17.64
N MET A 148 21.15 -30.26 16.33
CA MET A 148 21.65 -31.56 15.83
C MET A 148 23.18 -31.57 15.76
N TYR A 149 23.77 -32.76 15.73
CA TYR A 149 25.21 -32.97 15.50
C TYR A 149 25.46 -33.36 14.05
N GLY A 150 26.66 -33.08 13.53
CA GLY A 150 27.07 -33.52 12.19
C GLY A 150 28.19 -32.70 11.56
N GLY A 151 28.94 -33.32 10.65
CA GLY A 151 30.10 -32.73 9.97
C GLY A 151 29.76 -32.02 8.65
N ARG A 152 28.73 -32.45 7.94
CA ARG A 152 28.31 -31.92 6.64
C ARG A 152 26.84 -31.53 6.67
N LEU A 153 26.58 -30.22 6.60
CA LEU A 153 25.25 -29.63 6.56
C LEU A 153 24.94 -29.17 5.13
N GLU A 154 23.93 -29.77 4.52
CA GLU A 154 23.41 -29.41 3.20
C GLU A 154 21.99 -28.84 3.34
N SER A 155 21.57 -28.00 2.39
CA SER A 155 20.17 -27.58 2.28
C SER A 155 19.80 -27.26 0.83
N SER A 156 18.51 -27.39 0.52
CA SER A 156 17.94 -26.83 -0.72
C SER A 156 17.38 -25.42 -0.45
N PHE A 157 17.36 -24.59 -1.47
CA PHE A 157 17.07 -23.16 -1.37
C PHE A 157 16.13 -22.71 -2.48
N HIS A 158 15.04 -22.06 -2.10
CA HIS A 158 14.25 -21.24 -3.00
C HIS A 158 14.93 -19.86 -3.07
N VAL A 159 15.67 -19.60 -4.15
CA VAL A 159 16.43 -18.36 -4.34
C VAL A 159 15.63 -17.44 -5.27
N VAL A 160 15.29 -16.26 -4.77
CA VAL A 160 14.58 -15.20 -5.50
C VAL A 160 15.61 -14.26 -6.12
N VAL A 161 15.55 -14.10 -7.44
CA VAL A 161 16.50 -13.34 -8.25
C VAL A 161 15.76 -12.22 -8.99
N GLY A 162 16.32 -11.02 -8.99
CA GLY A 162 15.75 -9.87 -9.70
C GLY A 162 16.73 -9.21 -10.67
N GLN A 163 16.19 -8.49 -11.65
CA GLN A 163 17.02 -7.62 -12.50
C GLN A 163 17.61 -6.47 -11.68
N ALA A 164 18.94 -6.42 -11.65
CA ALA A 164 19.75 -5.46 -10.92
C ALA A 164 19.44 -3.99 -11.30
N SER A 165 19.01 -3.74 -12.53
CA SER A 165 18.54 -2.43 -12.99
C SER A 165 17.26 -1.98 -12.28
N SER A 166 16.30 -2.89 -12.08
CA SER A 166 15.02 -2.59 -11.43
C SER A 166 15.21 -2.36 -9.93
N ILE A 167 15.99 -3.22 -9.27
CA ILE A 167 16.38 -3.10 -7.86
C ILE A 167 17.05 -1.74 -7.61
N ARG A 168 18.05 -1.37 -8.41
CA ARG A 168 18.70 -0.04 -8.33
C ARG A 168 17.77 1.13 -8.62
N ASN A 169 16.78 0.97 -9.52
CA ASN A 169 15.82 2.04 -9.80
C ASN A 169 14.87 2.26 -8.61
N VAL A 170 14.44 1.20 -7.91
CA VAL A 170 13.69 1.31 -6.64
C VAL A 170 14.54 2.06 -5.61
N GLY A 171 15.75 1.57 -5.29
CA GLY A 171 16.63 2.19 -4.30
C GLY A 171 16.96 3.66 -4.58
N ARG A 172 17.14 4.04 -5.86
CA ARG A 172 17.31 5.44 -6.28
C ARG A 172 16.07 6.29 -6.01
N CYS A 173 14.87 5.76 -6.21
CA CYS A 173 13.63 6.47 -5.90
C CYS A 173 13.47 6.70 -4.39
N ILE A 174 13.84 5.73 -3.55
CA ILE A 174 13.85 5.86 -2.08
C ILE A 174 14.83 6.98 -1.66
N GLN A 175 16.10 6.85 -2.04
CA GLN A 175 17.15 7.81 -1.68
C GLN A 175 16.84 9.24 -2.17
N SER A 176 16.32 9.37 -3.40
CA SER A 176 15.94 10.67 -3.97
C SER A 176 14.65 11.25 -3.37
N SER A 177 13.87 10.44 -2.62
CA SER A 177 12.72 10.91 -1.86
C SER A 177 13.11 11.51 -0.50
N GLY A 178 14.37 11.35 -0.07
CA GLY A 178 14.89 11.88 1.20
C GLY A 178 14.81 10.91 2.38
N ILE A 179 14.77 9.61 2.10
CA ILE A 179 14.72 8.49 3.06
C ILE A 179 15.69 7.38 2.62
N GLU A 180 16.06 6.50 3.55
CA GLU A 180 16.97 5.37 3.33
C GLU A 180 16.21 4.06 3.06
N LEU A 181 16.87 3.08 2.45
CA LEU A 181 16.34 1.75 2.18
C LEU A 181 16.92 0.78 3.20
N SER A 182 16.12 0.29 4.15
CA SER A 182 16.56 -0.65 5.19
C SER A 182 16.29 -2.12 4.85
N GLY A 183 15.41 -2.41 3.89
CA GLY A 183 15.20 -3.77 3.37
C GLY A 183 14.41 -3.81 2.07
N LEU A 184 14.60 -4.88 1.29
CA LEU A 184 13.79 -5.22 0.12
C LEU A 184 13.12 -6.57 0.37
N THR A 185 11.81 -6.60 0.25
CA THR A 185 11.01 -7.80 0.58
C THR A 185 10.08 -8.12 -0.58
N LEU A 186 10.13 -9.37 -1.04
CA LEU A 186 9.26 -9.86 -2.12
C LEU A 186 7.79 -9.72 -1.70
N GLU A 187 6.99 -8.99 -2.49
CA GLU A 187 5.61 -8.64 -2.11
C GLU A 187 4.73 -9.84 -1.74
N PRO A 188 4.69 -10.96 -2.49
CA PRO A 188 3.92 -12.13 -2.07
C PRO A 188 4.46 -12.87 -0.82
N LEU A 189 5.66 -12.57 -0.29
CA LEU A 189 6.03 -12.96 1.08
C LEU A 189 5.34 -12.05 2.10
N ALA A 190 5.46 -10.73 1.93
CA ALA A 190 4.80 -9.76 2.81
C ALA A 190 3.28 -9.97 2.86
N SER A 191 2.62 -10.12 1.71
CA SER A 191 1.20 -10.43 1.64
C SER A 191 0.86 -11.79 2.29
N ALA A 192 1.74 -12.79 2.20
CA ALA A 192 1.54 -14.08 2.87
C ALA A 192 1.60 -13.97 4.40
N ASP A 193 2.60 -13.28 4.92
CA ASP A 193 2.81 -13.11 6.36
C ASP A 193 1.72 -12.24 7.00
N ALA A 194 1.02 -11.42 6.21
CA ALA A 194 -0.12 -10.64 6.67
C ALA A 194 -1.46 -11.41 6.69
N VAL A 195 -1.67 -12.42 5.83
CA VAL A 195 -3.03 -13.01 5.60
C VAL A 195 -3.15 -14.54 5.67
N LEU A 196 -2.04 -15.27 5.80
CA LEU A 196 -2.03 -16.74 5.92
C LEU A 196 -1.74 -17.18 7.36
N SER A 197 -2.50 -18.16 7.85
CA SER A 197 -2.16 -18.82 9.11
C SER A 197 -0.98 -19.79 8.93
N GLN A 198 -0.32 -20.16 10.03
CA GLN A 198 0.77 -21.14 9.99
C GLN A 198 0.26 -22.53 9.58
N GLU A 199 -0.94 -22.90 10.03
CA GLU A 199 -1.63 -24.14 9.68
C GLU A 199 -1.92 -24.22 8.17
N GLU A 200 -2.23 -23.10 7.50
CA GLU A 200 -2.38 -23.06 6.04
C GLU A 200 -1.04 -23.23 5.32
N LYS A 201 0.02 -22.56 5.80
CA LYS A 201 1.40 -22.72 5.28
C LYS A 201 1.91 -24.16 5.42
N GLU A 202 1.48 -24.87 6.47
CA GLU A 202 1.80 -26.29 6.70
C GLU A 202 0.94 -27.24 5.85
N ALA A 203 -0.38 -27.12 5.92
CA ALA A 203 -1.33 -27.94 5.16
C ALA A 203 -1.13 -27.79 3.64
N GLY A 204 -0.70 -26.62 3.20
CA GLY A 204 -0.34 -26.27 1.84
C GLY A 204 -1.40 -25.37 1.21
N VAL A 205 -0.97 -24.20 0.72
CA VAL A 205 -1.85 -23.13 0.24
C VAL A 205 -1.19 -22.36 -0.92
N ALA A 206 -2.00 -21.91 -1.87
CA ALA A 206 -1.59 -20.94 -2.89
C ALA A 206 -2.15 -19.55 -2.53
N LEU A 207 -1.27 -18.60 -2.21
CA LEU A 207 -1.60 -17.18 -2.14
C LEU A 207 -1.59 -16.59 -3.55
N ILE A 208 -2.65 -15.87 -3.90
CA ILE A 208 -2.76 -15.12 -5.16
C ILE A 208 -3.05 -13.66 -4.81
N ASP A 209 -2.04 -12.78 -4.92
CA ASP A 209 -2.20 -11.34 -4.75
C ASP A 209 -2.57 -10.72 -6.10
N ILE A 210 -3.83 -10.28 -6.26
CA ILE A 210 -4.31 -9.67 -7.51
C ILE A 210 -4.08 -8.17 -7.42
N GLY A 211 -2.85 -7.78 -7.73
CA GLY A 211 -2.34 -6.41 -7.65
C GLY A 211 -2.87 -5.47 -8.74
N GLY A 212 -2.27 -4.27 -8.78
CA GLY A 212 -2.67 -3.21 -9.71
C GLY A 212 -2.28 -3.47 -11.17
N GLY A 213 -1.14 -4.12 -11.41
CA GLY A 213 -0.58 -4.38 -12.75
C GLY A 213 0.04 -5.76 -12.93
N THR A 214 0.00 -6.59 -11.90
CA THR A 214 0.48 -7.97 -11.83
C THR A 214 -0.52 -8.78 -11.03
N THR A 215 -0.40 -10.10 -11.12
CA THR A 215 -0.97 -11.05 -10.17
C THR A 215 0.16 -11.94 -9.71
N ASP A 216 0.43 -11.94 -8.41
CA ASP A 216 1.64 -12.52 -7.83
C ASP A 216 1.27 -13.78 -7.03
N LEU A 217 1.93 -14.90 -7.34
CA LEU A 217 1.66 -16.22 -6.77
C LEU A 217 2.79 -16.61 -5.80
N ALA A 218 2.42 -17.07 -4.60
CA ALA A 218 3.29 -17.81 -3.70
C ALA A 218 2.60 -19.10 -3.23
N ILE A 219 3.29 -20.24 -3.35
CA ILE A 219 2.81 -21.53 -2.87
C ILE A 219 3.61 -21.94 -1.65
N PHE A 220 2.92 -22.14 -0.53
CA PHE A 220 3.49 -22.67 0.71
C PHE A 220 3.06 -24.13 0.90
N LYS A 221 3.94 -24.91 1.51
CA LYS A 221 3.69 -26.29 1.96
C LYS A 221 4.73 -26.62 3.02
N ASP A 222 4.38 -27.44 4.01
CA ASP A 222 5.29 -27.87 5.09
C ASP A 222 5.74 -26.77 6.05
N GLY A 223 5.15 -25.57 5.97
CA GLY A 223 5.51 -24.37 6.74
C GLY A 223 6.43 -23.41 5.96
N ILE A 224 6.90 -23.81 4.77
CA ILE A 224 7.88 -23.08 3.95
C ILE A 224 7.35 -22.77 2.55
N ILE A 225 7.89 -21.73 1.91
CA ILE A 225 7.55 -21.39 0.53
C ILE A 225 8.24 -22.35 -0.45
N ARG A 226 7.51 -22.83 -1.46
CA ARG A 226 7.97 -23.85 -2.42
C ARG A 226 8.07 -23.34 -3.86
N HIS A 227 7.16 -22.46 -4.26
CA HIS A 227 7.09 -21.89 -5.60
C HIS A 227 6.65 -20.42 -5.55
N THR A 228 7.16 -19.62 -6.47
CA THR A 228 6.72 -18.24 -6.70
C THR A 228 6.68 -17.94 -8.20
N ALA A 229 5.69 -17.16 -8.63
CA ALA A 229 5.54 -16.75 -10.03
C ALA A 229 4.84 -15.38 -10.12
N VAL A 230 5.08 -14.65 -11.22
CA VAL A 230 4.49 -13.34 -11.47
C VAL A 230 3.76 -13.34 -12.81
N ILE A 231 2.44 -13.18 -12.77
CA ILE A 231 1.59 -13.07 -13.96
C ILE A 231 1.49 -11.57 -14.33
N PRO A 232 1.74 -11.15 -15.58
CA PRO A 232 1.90 -9.74 -15.97
C PRO A 232 0.58 -8.97 -16.17
N PHE A 233 -0.47 -9.40 -15.46
CA PHE A 233 -1.85 -8.94 -15.59
C PHE A 233 -2.45 -8.74 -14.20
N GLY A 234 -3.09 -7.59 -13.97
CA GLY A 234 -3.75 -7.27 -12.71
C GLY A 234 -5.01 -6.42 -12.93
N GLY A 235 -5.40 -5.65 -11.92
CA GLY A 235 -6.62 -4.82 -11.97
C GLY A 235 -6.66 -3.75 -13.07
N ASN A 236 -5.53 -3.39 -13.68
CA ASN A 236 -5.44 -2.41 -14.77
C ASN A 236 -6.02 -2.93 -16.10
N VAL A 237 -5.66 -4.14 -16.55
CA VAL A 237 -6.12 -4.66 -17.85
C VAL A 237 -7.64 -4.91 -17.87
N ILE A 238 -8.22 -5.29 -16.73
CA ILE A 238 -9.69 -5.33 -16.55
C ILE A 238 -10.31 -3.95 -16.81
N THR A 239 -9.63 -2.88 -16.40
CA THR A 239 -10.10 -1.49 -16.60
C THR A 239 -9.95 -1.04 -18.04
N ASP A 240 -8.86 -1.44 -18.71
CA ASP A 240 -8.68 -1.20 -20.15
C ASP A 240 -9.73 -1.92 -20.99
N ASP A 241 -10.05 -3.19 -20.69
CA ASP A 241 -11.12 -3.92 -21.39
C ASP A 241 -12.50 -3.26 -21.19
N ILE A 242 -12.79 -2.77 -19.98
CA ILE A 242 -14.02 -1.99 -19.71
C ILE A 242 -14.00 -0.66 -20.47
N LYS A 243 -12.87 0.05 -20.47
CA LYS A 243 -12.68 1.34 -21.14
C LYS A 243 -12.95 1.24 -22.64
N GLU A 244 -12.41 0.22 -23.32
CA GLU A 244 -12.67 -0.04 -24.74
C GLU A 244 -14.07 -0.64 -24.98
N GLY A 245 -14.40 -1.75 -24.29
CA GLY A 245 -15.64 -2.50 -24.49
C GLY A 245 -16.91 -1.75 -24.11
N CYS A 246 -16.84 -0.81 -23.16
CA CYS A 246 -17.89 0.16 -22.88
C CYS A 246 -17.64 1.53 -23.52
N SER A 247 -16.52 1.76 -24.21
CA SER A 247 -16.14 3.01 -24.89
C SER A 247 -16.40 4.26 -24.03
N ILE A 248 -15.71 4.31 -22.88
CA ILE A 248 -15.72 5.36 -21.85
C ILE A 248 -14.28 5.71 -21.45
N ILE A 249 -14.05 6.79 -20.70
CA ILE A 249 -12.69 7.14 -20.25
C ILE A 249 -12.22 6.25 -19.08
N GLU A 250 -10.91 6.05 -18.96
CA GLU A 250 -10.24 5.24 -17.90
C GLU A 250 -10.80 5.53 -16.49
N LYS A 251 -10.93 6.80 -16.12
CA LYS A 251 -11.48 7.22 -14.81
C LYS A 251 -12.94 6.78 -14.58
N GLN A 252 -13.73 6.67 -15.64
CA GLN A 252 -15.10 6.13 -15.58
C GLN A 252 -15.09 4.60 -15.53
N ALA A 253 -14.21 3.95 -16.30
CA ALA A 253 -14.04 2.49 -16.30
C ALA A 253 -13.59 1.95 -14.93
N GLU A 254 -12.61 2.58 -14.28
CA GLU A 254 -12.13 2.20 -12.94
C GLU A 254 -13.26 2.36 -11.90
N LEU A 255 -13.99 3.48 -11.94
CA LEU A 255 -15.11 3.74 -11.04
C LEU A 255 -16.27 2.75 -11.23
N LEU A 256 -16.54 2.37 -12.49
CA LEU A 256 -17.53 1.37 -12.86
C LEU A 256 -17.13 -0.03 -12.35
N LYS A 257 -15.86 -0.41 -12.54
CA LYS A 257 -15.26 -1.65 -12.02
C LYS A 257 -15.37 -1.75 -10.49
N ILE A 258 -14.93 -0.71 -9.77
CA ILE A 258 -14.95 -0.69 -8.30
C ILE A 258 -16.38 -0.78 -7.74
N LYS A 259 -17.33 -0.01 -8.28
CA LYS A 259 -18.70 0.05 -7.72
C LYS A 259 -19.59 -1.11 -8.15
N PHE A 260 -19.49 -1.53 -9.41
CA PHE A 260 -20.46 -2.42 -10.05
C PHE A 260 -19.84 -3.68 -10.68
N GLY A 261 -18.52 -3.84 -10.64
CA GLY A 261 -17.85 -5.01 -11.20
C GLY A 261 -18.26 -6.32 -10.54
N SER A 262 -18.39 -7.36 -11.38
CA SER A 262 -18.67 -8.75 -10.99
C SER A 262 -17.88 -9.67 -11.90
N ALA A 263 -17.20 -10.66 -11.33
CA ALA A 263 -16.51 -11.72 -12.05
C ALA A 263 -17.48 -12.81 -12.58
N TRP A 264 -18.73 -12.83 -12.11
CA TRP A 264 -19.72 -13.85 -12.49
C TRP A 264 -20.95 -13.21 -13.17
N PRO A 265 -21.11 -13.34 -14.50
CA PRO A 265 -22.23 -12.73 -15.23
C PRO A 265 -23.60 -13.35 -14.95
N GLY A 266 -23.65 -14.50 -14.25
CA GLY A 266 -24.89 -15.18 -13.87
C GLY A 266 -25.70 -14.44 -12.80
N GLU A 267 -25.04 -13.73 -11.89
CA GLU A 267 -25.71 -13.03 -10.78
C GLU A 267 -26.30 -11.67 -11.21
N ASN A 268 -25.96 -11.17 -12.39
CA ASN A 268 -26.42 -9.87 -12.88
C ASN A 268 -27.69 -10.00 -13.74
N LYS A 269 -28.73 -9.24 -13.37
CA LYS A 269 -30.00 -9.24 -14.11
C LYS A 269 -29.86 -8.47 -15.42
N ASP A 270 -30.57 -8.91 -16.46
CA ASP A 270 -30.50 -8.27 -17.79
C ASP A 270 -31.01 -6.82 -17.78
N ASN A 271 -31.86 -6.45 -16.82
CA ASN A 271 -32.41 -5.10 -16.65
C ASN A 271 -31.61 -4.20 -15.67
N GLU A 272 -30.49 -4.66 -15.12
CA GLU A 272 -29.62 -3.83 -14.28
C GLU A 272 -28.71 -2.97 -15.17
N ILE A 273 -28.93 -1.65 -15.15
CA ILE A 273 -28.25 -0.66 -16.00
C ILE A 273 -27.69 0.46 -15.12
N VAL A 274 -26.49 0.95 -15.47
CA VAL A 274 -25.89 2.17 -14.90
C VAL A 274 -25.68 3.19 -16.01
N SER A 275 -26.11 4.43 -15.77
CA SER A 275 -25.89 5.56 -16.68
C SER A 275 -24.61 6.31 -16.29
N ILE A 276 -23.73 6.55 -17.25
CA ILE A 276 -22.45 7.26 -17.09
C ILE A 276 -22.51 8.62 -17.82
N PRO A 277 -22.12 9.74 -17.19
CA PRO A 277 -22.11 11.05 -17.84
C PRO A 277 -21.30 11.08 -19.14
N GLY A 278 -21.92 11.60 -20.21
CA GLY A 278 -21.28 11.76 -21.52
C GLY A 278 -20.19 12.83 -21.52
N LEU A 279 -19.25 12.72 -22.47
CA LEU A 279 -18.16 13.69 -22.62
C LEU A 279 -18.67 14.98 -23.28
N ARG A 280 -18.58 16.11 -22.55
CA ARG A 280 -18.80 17.50 -23.04
C ARG A 280 -20.05 17.66 -23.94
N GLY A 281 -21.24 17.57 -23.34
CA GLY A 281 -22.51 17.82 -24.05
C GLY A 281 -22.98 16.67 -24.93
N ARG A 282 -22.34 15.49 -24.85
CA ARG A 282 -22.93 14.23 -25.32
C ARG A 282 -23.88 13.67 -24.27
N GLU A 283 -24.90 12.96 -24.73
CA GLU A 283 -25.84 12.23 -23.86
C GLU A 283 -25.12 11.24 -22.93
N PRO A 284 -25.72 10.94 -21.75
CA PRO A 284 -25.24 9.86 -20.88
C PRO A 284 -25.21 8.51 -21.61
N LYS A 285 -24.21 7.69 -21.30
CA LYS A 285 -24.08 6.34 -21.84
C LYS A 285 -24.59 5.31 -20.84
N GLU A 286 -25.63 4.59 -21.21
CA GLU A 286 -26.17 3.48 -20.43
C GLU A 286 -25.37 2.20 -20.66
N ILE A 287 -25.05 1.49 -19.58
CA ILE A 287 -24.27 0.24 -19.59
C ILE A 287 -25.00 -0.80 -18.73
N SER A 288 -25.37 -1.93 -19.34
CA SER A 288 -25.88 -3.09 -18.59
C SER A 288 -24.78 -3.68 -17.70
N LEU A 289 -25.09 -3.93 -16.43
CA LEU A 289 -24.19 -4.57 -15.48
C LEU A 289 -23.84 -6.00 -15.90
N LYS A 290 -24.75 -6.69 -16.60
CA LYS A 290 -24.49 -8.00 -17.18
C LYS A 290 -23.47 -7.94 -18.33
N ASN A 291 -23.44 -6.85 -19.09
CA ASN A 291 -22.42 -6.64 -20.12
C ASN A 291 -21.06 -6.26 -19.50
N LEU A 292 -21.06 -5.37 -18.49
CA LEU A 292 -19.88 -5.08 -17.68
C LEU A 292 -19.26 -6.36 -17.09
N SER A 293 -20.08 -7.21 -16.48
CA SER A 293 -19.62 -8.46 -15.88
C SER A 293 -19.07 -9.44 -16.91
N LYS A 294 -19.65 -9.53 -18.13
CA LYS A 294 -19.07 -10.35 -19.22
C LYS A 294 -17.65 -9.91 -19.61
N ILE A 295 -17.41 -8.60 -19.72
CA ILE A 295 -16.08 -8.05 -20.03
C ILE A 295 -15.08 -8.41 -18.93
N ILE A 296 -15.47 -8.18 -17.66
CA ILE A 296 -14.64 -8.49 -16.49
C ILE A 296 -14.35 -10.00 -16.41
N HIS A 297 -15.38 -10.83 -16.55
CA HIS A 297 -15.29 -12.29 -16.49
C HIS A 297 -14.26 -12.84 -17.49
N ALA A 298 -14.28 -12.38 -18.75
CA ALA A 298 -13.33 -12.83 -19.76
C ALA A 298 -11.86 -12.57 -19.35
N ARG A 299 -11.54 -11.39 -18.79
CA ARG A 299 -10.18 -11.09 -18.32
C ARG A 299 -9.81 -11.84 -17.04
N VAL A 300 -10.75 -12.00 -16.10
CA VAL A 300 -10.47 -12.70 -14.84
C VAL A 300 -10.26 -14.20 -15.09
N VAL A 301 -11.00 -14.83 -16.01
CA VAL A 301 -10.73 -16.20 -16.49
C VAL A 301 -9.28 -16.30 -16.99
N GLU A 302 -8.87 -15.40 -17.90
CA GLU A 302 -7.51 -15.40 -18.48
C GLU A 302 -6.40 -15.22 -17.43
N ILE A 303 -6.63 -14.44 -16.38
CA ILE A 303 -5.70 -14.29 -15.24
C ILE A 303 -5.65 -15.58 -14.41
N VAL A 304 -6.80 -16.15 -14.06
CA VAL A 304 -6.88 -17.35 -13.22
C VAL A 304 -6.32 -18.58 -13.93
N ASP A 305 -6.54 -18.75 -15.23
CA ASP A 305 -5.96 -19.84 -16.03
C ASP A 305 -4.42 -19.78 -16.07
N GLN A 306 -3.83 -18.58 -16.13
CA GLN A 306 -2.38 -18.39 -16.04
C GLN A 306 -1.84 -18.75 -14.67
N VAL A 307 -2.47 -18.28 -13.59
CA VAL A 307 -2.06 -18.65 -12.22
C VAL A 307 -2.25 -20.15 -11.97
N PHE A 308 -3.32 -20.76 -12.48
CA PHE A 308 -3.57 -22.20 -12.33
C PHE A 308 -2.59 -23.05 -13.14
N THR A 309 -2.05 -22.52 -14.24
CA THR A 309 -0.95 -23.15 -14.98
C THR A 309 0.33 -23.20 -14.15
N GLU A 310 0.65 -22.15 -13.38
CA GLU A 310 1.78 -22.17 -12.42
C GLU A 310 1.53 -23.11 -11.23
N VAL A 311 0.31 -23.16 -10.69
CA VAL A 311 -0.09 -24.12 -9.63
C VAL A 311 -0.01 -25.58 -10.15
N LYS A 312 -0.24 -25.81 -11.45
CA LYS A 312 0.03 -27.10 -12.12
C LYS A 312 1.51 -27.36 -12.35
N ALA A 313 2.30 -26.36 -12.74
CA ALA A 313 3.75 -26.47 -12.94
C ALA A 313 4.50 -26.82 -11.65
N TYR A 314 4.06 -26.28 -10.50
CA TYR A 314 4.51 -26.70 -9.18
C TYR A 314 4.21 -28.19 -8.91
N GLY A 315 3.10 -28.71 -9.44
CA GLY A 315 2.70 -30.12 -9.34
C GLY A 315 1.74 -30.42 -8.19
N HIS A 316 0.78 -29.53 -7.88
CA HIS A 316 -0.20 -29.71 -6.79
C HIS A 316 -1.08 -30.98 -6.90
N GLU A 317 -1.10 -31.63 -8.07
CA GLU A 317 -1.80 -32.90 -8.33
C GLU A 317 -1.10 -34.11 -7.68
N ASP A 318 0.20 -34.01 -7.35
CA ASP A 318 0.92 -35.01 -6.55
C ASP A 318 0.39 -35.01 -5.10
N PRO A 319 -0.04 -36.16 -4.54
CA PRO A 319 -0.52 -36.27 -3.16
C PRO A 319 0.41 -35.66 -2.10
N ARG A 320 1.74 -35.64 -2.32
CA ARG A 320 2.73 -35.03 -1.43
C ARG A 320 2.70 -33.49 -1.50
N LYS A 321 2.51 -32.95 -2.71
CA LYS A 321 2.48 -31.50 -2.98
C LYS A 321 1.10 -30.86 -2.84
N LYS A 322 0.05 -31.67 -2.66
CA LYS A 322 -1.35 -31.21 -2.58
C LYS A 322 -1.52 -30.06 -1.59
N LEU A 323 -2.15 -28.99 -2.05
CA LEU A 323 -2.46 -27.79 -1.29
C LEU A 323 -3.81 -27.99 -0.61
N ILE A 324 -3.78 -28.43 0.66
CA ILE A 324 -4.97 -28.86 1.40
C ILE A 324 -5.81 -27.67 1.87
N ALA A 325 -5.19 -26.51 2.13
CA ALA A 325 -5.88 -25.26 2.46
C ALA A 325 -6.31 -24.46 1.20
N GLY A 326 -6.12 -25.00 0.00
CA GLY A 326 -6.66 -24.44 -1.24
C GLY A 326 -5.99 -23.12 -1.65
N ILE A 327 -6.81 -22.10 -1.91
CA ILE A 327 -6.41 -20.81 -2.47
C ILE A 327 -6.83 -19.65 -1.56
N VAL A 328 -5.92 -18.69 -1.35
CA VAL A 328 -6.20 -17.43 -0.66
C VAL A 328 -5.98 -16.27 -1.63
N LEU A 329 -7.05 -15.55 -1.97
CA LEU A 329 -7.00 -14.36 -2.82
C LEU A 329 -6.77 -13.12 -1.96
N THR A 330 -5.80 -12.27 -2.32
CA THR A 330 -5.61 -10.97 -1.67
C THR A 330 -5.30 -9.86 -2.67
N GLY A 331 -4.91 -8.68 -2.18
CA GLY A 331 -4.67 -7.50 -3.01
C GLY A 331 -5.94 -6.76 -3.41
N GLY A 332 -5.78 -5.76 -4.29
CA GLY A 332 -6.87 -4.89 -4.70
C GLY A 332 -7.97 -5.60 -5.50
N GLY A 333 -7.59 -6.58 -6.33
CA GLY A 333 -8.50 -7.33 -7.21
C GLY A 333 -9.36 -8.37 -6.50
N ALA A 334 -8.93 -8.89 -5.34
CA ALA A 334 -9.71 -9.83 -4.53
C ALA A 334 -11.04 -9.26 -4.01
N GLN A 335 -11.22 -7.94 -4.04
CA GLN A 335 -12.47 -7.24 -3.68
C GLN A 335 -13.55 -7.31 -4.78
N LEU A 336 -13.24 -7.86 -5.97
CA LEU A 336 -14.18 -7.99 -7.08
C LEU A 336 -15.29 -8.99 -6.74
N LYS A 337 -16.56 -8.59 -6.92
CA LYS A 337 -17.72 -9.42 -6.58
C LYS A 337 -17.67 -10.76 -7.33
N HIS A 338 -17.95 -11.85 -6.62
CA HIS A 338 -17.98 -13.22 -7.13
C HIS A 338 -16.64 -13.78 -7.67
N ILE A 339 -15.50 -13.13 -7.40
CA ILE A 339 -14.18 -13.63 -7.84
C ILE A 339 -13.82 -14.98 -7.20
N LYS A 340 -14.16 -15.16 -5.91
CA LYS A 340 -13.98 -16.41 -5.16
C LYS A 340 -14.63 -17.59 -5.89
N GLN A 341 -15.92 -17.45 -6.23
CA GLN A 341 -16.70 -18.47 -6.92
C GLN A 341 -16.16 -18.78 -8.33
N LEU A 342 -15.63 -17.78 -9.04
CA LEU A 342 -15.01 -18.00 -10.34
C LEU A 342 -13.70 -18.79 -10.22
N VAL A 343 -12.86 -18.49 -9.22
CA VAL A 343 -11.62 -19.23 -8.96
C VAL A 343 -11.93 -20.68 -8.56
N GLU A 344 -12.92 -20.90 -7.69
CA GLU A 344 -13.37 -22.26 -7.30
C GLU A 344 -13.89 -23.04 -8.51
N TYR A 345 -14.62 -22.39 -9.41
CA TYR A 345 -15.14 -23.00 -10.64
C TYR A 345 -14.04 -23.39 -11.65
N ILE A 346 -13.01 -22.56 -11.83
CA ILE A 346 -11.91 -22.81 -12.78
C ILE A 346 -10.91 -23.84 -12.22
N THR A 347 -10.56 -23.72 -10.94
CA THR A 347 -9.47 -24.50 -10.34
C THR A 347 -9.94 -25.80 -9.70
N GLY A 348 -11.20 -25.88 -9.25
CA GLY A 348 -11.70 -26.97 -8.40
C GLY A 348 -11.12 -26.96 -6.98
N MET A 349 -10.49 -25.86 -6.55
CA MET A 349 -9.87 -25.70 -5.23
C MET A 349 -10.67 -24.76 -4.35
N ASP A 350 -10.93 -25.13 -3.09
CA ASP A 350 -11.58 -24.28 -2.10
C ASP A 350 -10.85 -22.93 -1.99
N THR A 351 -11.61 -21.82 -2.03
CA THR A 351 -11.01 -20.48 -2.08
C THR A 351 -11.59 -19.55 -1.03
N ARG A 352 -10.73 -18.77 -0.36
CA ARG A 352 -11.12 -17.66 0.53
C ARG A 352 -10.46 -16.34 0.12
N ILE A 353 -10.91 -15.25 0.74
CA ILE A 353 -10.23 -13.95 0.67
C ILE A 353 -9.30 -13.82 1.89
N GLY A 354 -8.07 -13.34 1.67
CA GLY A 354 -7.05 -13.09 2.69
C GLY A 354 -7.10 -11.64 3.16
N TYR A 355 -7.56 -11.43 4.40
CA TYR A 355 -7.62 -10.13 5.06
C TYR A 355 -6.46 -10.01 6.09
N PRO A 356 -5.79 -8.86 6.23
CA PRO A 356 -4.71 -8.68 7.20
C PRO A 356 -5.15 -8.50 8.66
N ASN A 357 -6.41 -8.84 8.99
CA ASN A 357 -7.06 -8.47 10.25
C ASN A 357 -6.54 -9.26 11.46
N GLU A 358 -6.02 -10.47 11.29
CA GLU A 358 -5.60 -11.31 12.42
C GLU A 358 -4.34 -10.78 13.14
N HIS A 359 -3.46 -10.07 12.44
CA HIS A 359 -2.22 -9.51 13.00
C HIS A 359 -2.40 -8.11 13.58
N LEU A 360 -3.43 -7.38 13.14
CA LEU A 360 -3.74 -6.02 13.57
C LEU A 360 -4.28 -5.95 15.01
N ALA A 361 -4.07 -4.82 15.68
CA ALA A 361 -4.67 -4.54 16.97
C ALA A 361 -6.19 -4.29 16.83
N GLY A 362 -6.99 -4.74 17.80
CA GLY A 362 -8.47 -4.73 17.72
C GLY A 362 -9.15 -3.34 17.66
N ASN A 363 -8.38 -2.26 17.79
CA ASN A 363 -8.79 -0.87 17.59
C ASN A 363 -8.40 -0.29 16.21
N SER A 364 -7.86 -1.12 15.31
CA SER A 364 -7.44 -0.68 13.97
C SER A 364 -8.64 -0.29 13.11
N ASN A 365 -8.47 0.74 12.27
CA ASN A 365 -9.48 1.21 11.33
C ASN A 365 -9.83 0.10 10.31
N GLU A 366 -11.13 -0.14 10.10
CA GLU A 366 -11.67 -1.15 9.16
C GLU A 366 -11.09 -1.04 7.75
N GLU A 367 -10.71 0.17 7.29
CA GLU A 367 -10.09 0.35 5.97
C GLU A 367 -8.78 -0.44 5.82
N ILE A 368 -8.00 -0.54 6.90
CA ILE A 368 -6.69 -1.21 6.96
C ILE A 368 -6.85 -2.73 6.83
N SER A 369 -7.96 -3.26 7.35
CA SER A 369 -8.33 -4.67 7.28
C SER A 369 -8.73 -5.15 5.87
N SER A 370 -8.71 -4.28 4.85
CA SER A 370 -8.94 -4.67 3.45
C SER A 370 -7.76 -5.48 2.87
N PRO A 371 -7.99 -6.49 2.01
CA PRO A 371 -6.92 -7.16 1.25
C PRO A 371 -6.09 -6.19 0.41
N LEU A 372 -6.62 -5.00 0.08
CA LEU A 372 -5.91 -3.94 -0.64
C LEU A 372 -4.65 -3.40 0.10
N TYR A 373 -4.51 -3.69 1.40
CA TYR A 373 -3.35 -3.30 2.22
C TYR A 373 -2.52 -4.47 2.74
N ALA A 374 -2.83 -5.73 2.38
CA ALA A 374 -2.12 -6.92 2.86
C ALA A 374 -0.59 -6.80 2.74
N THR A 375 -0.10 -6.45 1.55
CA THR A 375 1.33 -6.21 1.27
C THR A 375 1.95 -5.17 2.19
N ALA A 376 1.27 -4.03 2.38
CA ALA A 376 1.77 -2.92 3.19
C ALA A 376 1.82 -3.28 4.70
N VAL A 377 0.84 -4.05 5.18
CA VAL A 377 0.84 -4.60 6.55
C VAL A 377 2.01 -5.57 6.73
N GLY A 378 2.23 -6.48 5.78
CA GLY A 378 3.33 -7.44 5.81
C GLY A 378 4.72 -6.78 5.77
N LEU A 379 4.90 -5.72 4.98
CA LEU A 379 6.15 -4.95 4.95
C LEU A 379 6.45 -4.29 6.31
N VAL A 380 5.42 -3.83 7.04
CA VAL A 380 5.59 -3.34 8.41
C VAL A 380 5.92 -4.49 9.37
N MET A 381 5.28 -5.66 9.26
CA MET A 381 5.59 -6.83 10.07
C MET A 381 7.07 -7.27 9.91
N ASN A 382 7.53 -7.36 8.66
CA ASN A 382 8.92 -7.69 8.33
C ASN A 382 9.91 -6.60 8.81
N SER A 383 9.56 -5.32 8.71
CA SER A 383 10.33 -4.20 9.30
C SER A 383 10.47 -4.31 10.83
N ILE A 384 9.44 -4.81 11.54
CA ILE A 384 9.52 -5.08 12.99
C ILE A 384 10.42 -6.28 13.29
N GLU A 385 10.36 -7.35 12.50
CA GLU A 385 11.18 -8.56 12.70
C GLU A 385 12.66 -8.30 12.44
N ASN A 386 12.97 -7.54 11.38
CA ASN A 386 14.30 -6.99 11.10
C ASN A 386 14.76 -5.95 12.15
N SER A 387 13.96 -5.69 13.21
CA SER A 387 14.29 -4.82 14.35
C SER A 387 14.70 -3.39 13.96
N THR A 388 14.16 -2.89 12.85
CA THR A 388 14.47 -1.55 12.31
C THR A 388 13.92 -0.42 13.21
N GLN A 389 14.60 0.73 13.22
CA GLN A 389 14.18 1.94 13.95
C GLN A 389 13.74 3.04 12.96
N SER A 390 12.84 2.66 12.06
CA SER A 390 12.53 3.34 10.78
C SER A 390 11.93 4.75 10.88
N ALA A 391 11.42 5.15 12.04
CA ALA A 391 10.91 6.51 12.24
C ALA A 391 11.18 7.06 13.65
N VAL A 392 11.20 8.39 13.78
CA VAL A 392 11.30 9.10 15.06
C VAL A 392 10.11 10.04 15.23
N ARG A 393 9.64 10.22 16.47
CA ARG A 393 8.52 11.12 16.73
C ARG A 393 8.89 12.55 16.33
N MET A 394 8.00 13.26 15.66
CA MET A 394 8.19 14.69 15.39
C MET A 394 8.07 15.45 16.71
N ASP A 395 9.12 16.19 17.08
CA ASP A 395 9.03 17.16 18.16
C ASP A 395 8.04 18.25 17.75
N VAL A 396 7.02 18.47 18.58
CA VAL A 396 6.05 19.56 18.37
C VAL A 396 6.76 20.87 18.64
N VAL A 397 7.23 21.51 17.57
CA VAL A 397 7.67 22.91 17.63
C VAL A 397 6.46 23.75 17.99
N GLU A 398 6.32 24.11 19.27
CA GLU A 398 5.38 25.15 19.67
C GLU A 398 5.70 26.40 18.85
N GLN A 399 4.81 26.76 17.92
CA GLN A 399 4.87 28.08 17.32
C GLN A 399 4.80 29.10 18.46
N PRO A 400 5.77 30.03 18.57
CA PRO A 400 5.78 30.99 19.67
C PRO A 400 4.50 31.80 19.61
N LYS A 401 3.61 31.57 20.58
CA LYS A 401 2.27 32.16 20.64
C LYS A 401 2.43 33.67 20.50
N ALA A 402 1.88 34.22 19.40
CA ALA A 402 2.00 35.64 19.10
C ALA A 402 1.57 36.46 20.34
N PRO A 403 2.36 37.46 20.77
CA PRO A 403 2.13 38.13 22.04
C PRO A 403 0.74 38.75 22.05
N ILE A 404 -0.12 38.28 22.95
CA ILE A 404 -1.51 38.73 23.05
C ILE A 404 -1.48 40.20 23.47
N TYR A 405 -1.63 41.10 22.49
CA TYR A 405 -1.73 42.53 22.72
C TYR A 405 -3.06 42.83 23.43
N ARG A 406 -3.03 42.81 24.77
CA ARG A 406 -4.13 43.29 25.59
C ARG A 406 -4.26 44.79 25.34
N ALA A 407 -5.34 45.19 24.67
CA ALA A 407 -5.71 46.60 24.62
C ALA A 407 -5.84 47.15 26.06
N PRO A 408 -5.41 48.40 26.33
CA PRO A 408 -5.50 48.97 27.66
C PRO A 408 -6.97 49.04 28.10
N VAL A 409 -7.25 48.56 29.32
CA VAL A 409 -8.60 48.53 29.88
C VAL A 409 -9.07 49.97 30.11
N GLN A 410 -10.12 50.38 29.40
CA GLN A 410 -10.84 51.60 29.77
C GLN A 410 -11.51 51.39 31.13
N GLN A 411 -11.12 52.20 32.11
CA GLN A 411 -11.76 52.21 33.43
C GLN A 411 -13.16 52.82 33.29
N GLN A 412 -14.19 51.99 33.38
CA GLN A 412 -15.56 52.48 33.54
C GLN A 412 -15.72 52.99 34.97
N GLN A 413 -15.91 54.30 35.11
CA GLN A 413 -16.30 54.90 36.38
C GLN A 413 -17.77 54.56 36.65
N HIS A 414 -18.04 53.87 37.75
CA HIS A 414 -19.40 53.72 38.27
C HIS A 414 -19.72 54.91 39.17
N GLU A 415 -20.41 55.89 38.62
CA GLU A 415 -21.19 56.83 39.43
C GLU A 415 -22.51 56.17 39.84
N VAL A 416 -23.03 56.56 41.01
CA VAL A 416 -24.24 55.99 41.62
C VAL A 416 -25.22 57.13 41.82
N GLU A 417 -26.40 57.04 41.22
CA GLU A 417 -27.50 57.99 41.42
C GLU A 417 -28.72 57.28 42.00
N GLU A 418 -29.30 57.86 43.06
CA GLU A 418 -30.55 57.42 43.66
C GLU A 418 -31.74 58.28 43.20
N SER A 419 -32.85 57.62 42.85
CA SER A 419 -34.23 58.14 42.86
C SER A 419 -34.57 59.48 42.16
N TYR A 420 -35.38 59.38 41.11
CA TYR A 420 -36.09 60.50 40.45
C TYR A 420 -37.02 61.29 41.39
N VAL A 421 -37.12 62.60 41.15
CA VAL A 421 -38.38 63.35 41.14
C VAL A 421 -38.39 64.29 39.92
N GLU A 422 -39.56 64.56 39.35
CA GLU A 422 -39.78 65.27 38.09
C GLU A 422 -39.57 66.80 38.18
N THR A 423 -39.32 67.49 37.05
CA THR A 423 -40.34 68.34 36.37
C THR A 423 -39.86 69.11 35.12
N VAL A 424 -40.61 68.94 34.02
CA VAL A 424 -41.15 70.01 33.12
C VAL A 424 -40.23 70.87 32.21
N GLU A 425 -40.35 70.60 30.89
CA GLU A 425 -40.42 71.49 29.71
C GLU A 425 -39.21 72.20 29.03
N GLU A 426 -39.46 72.47 27.74
CA GLU A 426 -38.72 73.07 26.62
C GLU A 426 -37.82 74.32 26.91
N VAL A 427 -36.84 74.73 26.07
CA VAL A 427 -37.03 75.43 24.76
C VAL A 427 -35.76 75.50 23.87
N LYS A 428 -35.89 74.92 22.66
CA LYS A 428 -35.45 75.35 21.31
C LYS A 428 -34.20 76.26 21.08
N LYS A 429 -33.33 75.76 20.17
CA LYS A 429 -32.56 76.46 19.09
C LYS A 429 -31.36 77.37 19.44
N VAL A 430 -30.28 77.24 18.64
CA VAL A 430 -29.87 78.16 17.54
C VAL A 430 -28.97 77.36 16.55
N VAL A 431 -28.87 77.80 15.28
CA VAL A 431 -28.01 77.21 14.22
C VAL A 431 -27.32 78.33 13.42
N LYS A 432 -26.02 78.13 13.09
CA LYS A 432 -25.21 78.60 11.93
C LYS A 432 -23.72 78.28 12.24
N GLU A 433 -22.85 77.78 11.35
CA GLU A 433 -22.37 78.32 10.06
C GLU A 433 -21.64 79.68 10.23
N GLU A 434 -20.52 79.98 9.57
CA GLU A 434 -19.84 79.38 8.40
C GLU A 434 -18.34 79.05 8.76
N SER A 435 -17.32 78.82 7.91
CA SER A 435 -17.11 79.00 6.45
C SER A 435 -16.28 77.86 5.80
N THR A 436 -15.10 78.16 5.22
CA THR A 436 -14.35 77.27 4.31
C THR A 436 -12.83 77.35 4.48
N GLU A 437 -12.11 76.23 4.25
CA GLU A 437 -11.15 76.20 3.14
C GLU A 437 -10.90 74.76 2.64
N THR A 438 -10.67 74.58 1.34
CA THR A 438 -10.54 73.26 0.70
C THR A 438 -9.47 73.29 -0.38
N LYS A 439 -8.49 72.37 -0.35
CA LYS A 439 -7.73 71.92 -1.55
C LYS A 439 -6.75 70.77 -1.27
N ILE A 440 -6.69 69.84 -2.25
CA ILE A 440 -5.48 69.08 -2.68
C ILE A 440 -4.90 68.09 -1.63
N ARG A 441 -4.81 66.77 -1.87
CA ARG A 441 -5.08 65.98 -3.10
C ARG A 441 -5.45 64.53 -2.72
N ARG A 442 -6.69 64.09 -2.99
CA ARG A 442 -6.97 62.67 -3.30
C ARG A 442 -6.82 62.48 -4.80
N SER A 443 -5.97 61.54 -5.23
CA SER A 443 -6.01 60.95 -6.56
C SER A 443 -5.05 59.76 -6.61
N PHE A 444 -5.58 58.54 -6.77
CA PHE A 444 -5.04 57.46 -7.62
C PHE A 444 -5.84 56.16 -7.40
N PHE A 445 -6.16 55.82 -6.14
CA PHE A 445 -6.88 54.57 -5.80
C PHE A 445 -8.36 54.58 -6.21
N ASP A 446 -9.12 55.62 -5.84
CA ASP A 446 -10.58 55.69 -6.05
C ASP A 446 -10.98 55.39 -7.52
N ARG A 447 -10.23 55.97 -8.49
CA ARG A 447 -10.45 55.79 -9.94
C ARG A 447 -10.19 54.38 -10.49
N TYR A 448 -9.60 53.48 -9.70
CA TYR A 448 -9.34 52.09 -10.11
C TYR A 448 -10.44 51.14 -9.64
N VAL A 449 -11.07 51.43 -8.50
CA VAL A 449 -12.14 50.61 -7.92
C VAL A 449 -13.42 50.74 -8.76
N ASP A 450 -13.84 51.97 -9.07
CA ASP A 450 -15.08 52.22 -9.83
C ASP A 450 -15.03 51.56 -11.22
N LYS A 451 -13.88 51.63 -11.91
CA LYS A 451 -13.68 51.04 -13.24
C LYS A 451 -13.72 49.52 -13.31
N ILE A 452 -13.48 48.82 -12.19
CA ILE A 452 -13.60 47.35 -12.15
C ILE A 452 -15.07 46.94 -11.94
N LYS A 453 -15.84 47.76 -11.22
CA LYS A 453 -17.29 47.56 -11.07
C LYS A 453 -18.03 47.73 -12.40
N ASP A 454 -17.82 48.86 -13.07
CA ASP A 454 -18.48 49.18 -14.34
C ASP A 454 -18.19 48.16 -15.46
N PHE A 455 -17.11 47.38 -15.36
CA PHE A 455 -16.76 46.34 -16.33
C PHE A 455 -17.45 44.99 -16.08
N LEU A 456 -17.70 44.61 -14.82
CA LEU A 456 -18.34 43.34 -14.48
C LEU A 456 -19.87 43.40 -14.60
N ASP A 457 -20.47 44.58 -14.38
CA ASP A 457 -21.92 44.79 -14.50
C ASP A 457 -22.39 45.01 -15.96
N ASN A 458 -21.47 44.96 -16.96
CA ASN A 458 -21.75 45.23 -18.38
C ASN A 458 -21.17 44.17 -19.36
N ALA A 459 -21.15 42.90 -18.97
CA ALA A 459 -20.75 41.78 -19.82
C ALA A 459 -21.87 40.72 -19.93
N GLU A 460 -22.60 40.74 -21.05
CA GLU A 460 -23.47 39.64 -21.51
C GLU A 460 -22.64 38.48 -22.11
#